data_AF-J3KAN9-F1
#
_entry.id   AF-J3KAN9-F1
#
_cell.length_a   1.000
_cell.length_b   1.000
_cell.length_c   1.000
_cell.angle_alpha   90.00
_cell.angle_beta   90.00
_cell.angle_gamma   90.00
#
_symmetry.space_group_name_H-M   'P 1'
#
loop_
_entity.id
_entity.type
_entity.pdbx_description
1 polymer ?
#
loop_
_entity_poly.entity_id
_entity_poly.type
_entity_poly.pdbx_seq_one_letter_code
_entity_poly.pdbx_strand_id
1 'polypeptide(L)'
;MAELSQNEYNIITQYPLSDSFSSVCRLLEEAEHTRQISSDGTPDGLDQTRQATVSKLLVILMGEKAAFNLHPRTGSKNVASELSRLFTRVQEGNFVYEEYHRVMRLIFEKAPTADIWKAILMG
;
A
#
# COMPACT_ATOMS: atom_id res chain seq x y z
N MET A 1 12.29 0.36 -17.34
CA MET A 1 11.43 0.64 -16.18
C MET A 1 11.13 2.11 -16.16
N ALA A 2 9.90 2.52 -15.85
CA ALA A 2 9.59 3.93 -15.70
C ALA A 2 10.23 4.47 -14.42
N GLU A 3 11.04 5.52 -14.53
CA GLU A 3 11.72 6.17 -13.40
C GLU A 3 10.90 7.32 -12.85
N LEU A 4 11.08 7.62 -11.56
CA LEU A 4 10.52 8.82 -10.93
C LEU A 4 11.18 10.06 -11.54
N SER A 5 10.37 11.07 -11.84
CA SER A 5 10.82 12.41 -12.21
C SER A 5 11.46 13.11 -11.02
N GLN A 6 12.25 14.15 -11.30
CA GLN A 6 12.87 14.96 -10.25
C GLN A 6 11.83 15.59 -9.32
N ASN A 7 10.67 15.98 -9.86
CA ASN A 7 9.60 16.55 -9.05
C ASN A 7 9.01 15.52 -8.07
N GLU A 8 8.76 14.29 -8.52
CA GLU A 8 8.27 13.21 -7.66
C GLU A 8 9.29 12.88 -6.56
N TYR A 9 10.58 12.83 -6.89
CA TYR A 9 11.64 12.68 -5.88
C TYR A 9 11.64 13.81 -4.85
N ASN A 10 11.51 15.07 -5.29
CA ASN A 10 11.48 16.22 -4.38
C ASN A 10 10.27 16.16 -3.43
N ILE A 11 9.11 15.72 -3.91
CA ILE A 11 7.91 15.54 -3.08
C ILE A 11 8.13 14.43 -2.04
N ILE A 12 8.71 13.29 -2.45
CA ILE A 12 8.96 12.16 -1.55
C ILE A 12 9.99 12.52 -0.48
N THR A 13 11.03 13.30 -0.81
CA THR A 13 12.03 13.75 0.16
C THR A 13 11.47 14.82 1.09
N GLN A 14 10.58 15.69 0.61
CA GLN A 14 9.89 16.71 1.42
C GLN A 14 8.88 16.08 2.38
N TYR A 15 8.23 14.98 1.98
CA TYR A 15 7.20 14.28 2.73
C TYR A 15 7.55 12.80 2.92
N PRO A 16 8.54 12.49 3.78
CA PRO A 16 8.86 11.11 4.11
C PRO A 16 7.67 10.41 4.78
N LEU A 17 7.59 9.09 4.62
CA LEU A 17 6.58 8.28 5.29
C LEU A 17 6.67 8.45 6.80
N SER A 18 5.51 8.56 7.45
CA SER A 18 5.43 8.75 8.90
C SER A 18 5.87 7.53 9.70
N ASP A 19 6.25 7.73 10.96
CA ASP A 19 6.51 6.63 11.90
C ASP A 19 5.27 5.74 12.11
N SER A 20 4.07 6.31 11.92
CA SER A 20 2.81 5.57 11.95
C SER A 20 2.76 4.54 10.83
N PHE A 21 3.23 4.88 9.63
CA PHE A 21 3.34 3.92 8.53
C PHE A 21 4.26 2.76 8.90
N SER A 22 5.48 3.05 9.36
CA SER A 22 6.46 2.03 9.77
C SER A 22 5.94 1.09 10.86
N SER A 23 5.26 1.65 11.86
CA SER A 23 4.67 0.87 12.96
C SER A 23 3.60 -0.10 12.46
N VAL A 24 2.70 0.35 11.59
CA VAL A 24 1.64 -0.50 11.06
C VAL A 24 2.18 -1.52 10.06
N CYS A 25 3.17 -1.18 9.23
CA CYS A 25 3.84 -2.13 8.35
C CYS A 25 4.46 -3.30 9.14
N ARG A 26 5.09 -3.02 10.28
CA ARG A 26 5.60 -4.07 11.18
C ARG A 26 4.48 -4.96 11.73
N LEU A 27 3.33 -4.38 12.11
CA LEU A 27 2.17 -5.14 12.57
C LEU A 27 1.56 -6.00 11.45
N LEU A 28 1.56 -5.49 10.21
CA LEU A 28 1.10 -6.22 9.03
C LEU A 28 2.04 -7.40 8.72
N GLU A 29 3.36 -7.20 8.82
CA GLU A 29 4.39 -8.24 8.64
C GLU A 29 4.23 -9.36 9.69
N GLU A 30 4.06 -8.99 10.96
CA GLU A 30 3.84 -9.93 12.06
C GLU A 30 2.56 -10.76 11.84
N ALA A 31 1.46 -10.11 11.44
CA ALA A 31 0.20 -10.79 11.15
C ALA A 31 0.27 -11.74 9.95
N GLU A 32 1.08 -11.44 8.93
CA GLU A 32 1.32 -12.33 7.80
C GLU A 32 2.17 -13.54 8.21
N HIS A 33 3.23 -13.33 8.99
CA HIS A 33 4.11 -14.40 9.47
C HIS A 33 3.42 -15.36 10.44
N THR A 34 2.65 -14.86 11.42
CA THR A 34 1.90 -15.72 12.34
C THR A 34 0.91 -16.62 11.59
N ARG A 35 0.35 -16.13 10.47
CA ARG A 35 -0.55 -16.92 9.61
C ARG A 35 0.15 -17.97 8.77
N GLN A 36 1.36 -17.71 8.25
CA GLN A 36 2.14 -18.73 7.53
C GLN A 36 2.49 -19.94 8.43
N ILE A 37 2.60 -19.71 9.75
CA ILE A 37 2.91 -20.73 10.74
C ILE A 37 1.64 -21.50 11.17
N SER A 38 0.47 -20.86 11.12
CA SER A 38 -0.84 -21.44 11.46
C SER A 38 -1.54 -22.00 10.21
N SER A 39 -1.23 -23.25 9.83
CA SER A 39 -1.85 -23.96 8.69
C SER A 39 -3.32 -24.37 8.88
N ASP A 40 -4.05 -23.81 9.86
CA ASP A 40 -5.47 -24.11 10.12
C ASP A 40 -6.45 -23.16 9.37
N GLY A 41 -5.92 -22.29 8.51
CA GLY A 41 -6.71 -21.26 7.84
C GLY A 41 -7.67 -21.81 6.79
N THR A 42 -8.97 -21.79 7.09
CA THR A 42 -10.02 -21.92 6.06
C THR A 42 -9.87 -20.78 5.03
N PRO A 43 -10.13 -21.04 3.72
CA PRO A 43 -9.93 -20.05 2.66
C PRO A 43 -10.62 -18.70 2.92
N ASP A 44 -11.85 -18.72 3.44
CA ASP A 44 -12.63 -17.52 3.74
C ASP A 44 -12.01 -16.64 4.84
N GLY A 45 -11.40 -17.24 5.87
CA GLY A 45 -10.74 -16.49 6.94
C GLY A 45 -9.44 -15.83 6.50
N LEU A 46 -8.75 -16.44 5.52
CA LEU A 46 -7.52 -15.90 4.93
C LEU A 46 -7.82 -14.66 4.09
N ASP A 47 -8.85 -14.71 3.25
CA ASP A 47 -9.21 -13.60 2.38
C ASP A 47 -9.76 -12.41 3.16
N GLN A 48 -10.56 -12.63 4.21
CA GLN A 48 -10.99 -11.55 5.12
C GLN A 48 -9.80 -10.86 5.81
N THR A 49 -8.81 -11.64 6.25
CA THR A 49 -7.62 -11.08 6.91
C THR A 49 -6.76 -10.28 5.93
N ARG A 50 -6.57 -10.78 4.71
CA ARG A 50 -5.86 -10.07 3.64
C ARG A 50 -6.59 -8.78 3.25
N GLN A 51 -7.90 -8.83 3.14
CA GLN A 51 -8.75 -7.68 2.85
C GLN A 51 -8.62 -6.60 3.93
N ALA A 52 -8.65 -6.99 5.21
CA ALA A 52 -8.46 -6.07 6.34
C ALA A 52 -7.06 -5.46 6.37
N THR A 53 -6.04 -6.28 6.09
CA THR A 53 -4.62 -5.90 5.99
C THR A 53 -4.43 -4.85 4.88
N VAL A 54 -4.92 -5.13 3.68
CA VAL A 54 -4.89 -4.18 2.55
C VAL A 54 -5.68 -2.91 2.86
N SER A 55 -6.87 -3.03 3.44
CA SER A 55 -7.70 -1.88 3.80
C SER A 55 -6.98 -0.90 4.73
N LYS A 56 -6.32 -1.42 5.78
CA LYS A 56 -5.53 -0.61 6.71
C LYS A 56 -4.36 0.07 6.00
N LEU A 57 -3.65 -0.67 5.15
CA LEU A 57 -2.53 -0.11 4.39
C LEU A 57 -2.98 1.05 3.49
N LEU A 58 -4.08 0.87 2.75
CA LEU A 58 -4.63 1.91 1.88
C LEU A 58 -4.99 3.17 2.66
N VAL A 59 -5.62 3.04 3.83
CA VAL A 59 -5.97 4.18 4.68
C VAL A 59 -4.74 4.95 5.15
N ILE A 60 -3.68 4.24 5.52
CA ILE A 60 -2.44 4.88 6.00
C ILE A 60 -1.74 5.61 4.86
N LEU A 61 -1.52 4.92 3.74
CA LEU A 61 -0.90 5.53 2.56
C LEU A 61 -1.69 6.74 2.07
N MET A 62 -3.02 6.68 2.10
CA MET A 62 -3.90 7.80 1.76
C MET A 62 -3.71 9.00 2.70
N GLY A 63 -3.43 8.76 3.97
CA GLY A 63 -3.18 9.81 4.98
C GLY A 63 -1.81 10.47 4.88
N GLU A 64 -0.87 9.91 4.12
CA GLU A 64 0.48 10.46 3.97
C GLU A 64 0.48 11.73 3.12
N LYS A 65 1.25 12.74 3.54
CA LYS A 65 1.31 14.05 2.84
C LYS A 65 1.77 13.91 1.40
N ALA A 66 2.66 12.95 1.12
CA ALA A 66 3.09 12.65 -0.24
C ALA A 66 1.92 12.24 -1.14
N ALA A 67 0.94 11.49 -0.63
CA ALA A 67 -0.21 11.00 -1.42
C ALA A 67 -1.08 12.13 -1.97
N PHE A 68 -1.16 13.26 -1.28
CA PHE A 68 -1.92 14.42 -1.74
C PHE A 68 -1.21 15.24 -2.82
N ASN A 69 0.12 15.10 -2.93
CA ASN A 69 0.97 15.88 -3.83
C ASN A 69 1.46 15.07 -5.03
N LEU A 70 1.47 13.74 -4.92
CA LEU A 70 1.81 12.82 -5.99
C LEU A 70 0.59 12.53 -6.89
N HIS A 71 0.84 12.36 -8.20
CA HIS A 71 -0.18 12.06 -9.20
C HIS A 71 0.25 10.80 -9.98
N PRO A 72 -0.55 9.72 -9.96
CA PRO A 72 -0.24 8.51 -10.71
C PRO A 72 -0.30 8.77 -12.21
N ARG A 73 0.50 8.06 -12.99
CA ARG A 73 0.64 8.31 -14.44
C ARG A 73 -0.62 8.00 -15.23
N THR A 74 -1.44 7.11 -14.71
CA THR A 74 -2.68 6.61 -15.34
C THR A 74 -3.92 7.35 -14.85
N GLY A 75 -3.79 8.24 -13.86
CA GLY A 75 -4.91 8.92 -13.20
C GLY A 75 -4.86 10.45 -13.36
N SER A 76 -6.04 11.08 -13.31
CA SER A 76 -6.16 12.54 -13.29
C SER A 76 -6.17 13.13 -11.88
N LYS A 77 -6.33 12.28 -10.85
CA LYS A 77 -6.41 12.67 -9.44
C LYS A 77 -5.11 12.34 -8.71
N ASN A 78 -4.90 12.95 -7.55
CA ASN A 78 -3.77 12.62 -6.70
C ASN A 78 -3.84 11.17 -6.17
N VAL A 79 -2.70 10.66 -5.71
CA VAL A 79 -2.56 9.29 -5.21
C VAL A 79 -3.54 9.02 -4.05
N ALA A 80 -3.78 9.98 -3.16
CA ALA A 80 -4.75 9.83 -2.06
C ALA A 80 -6.17 9.52 -2.57
N SER A 81 -6.60 10.19 -3.65
CA SER A 81 -7.91 9.95 -4.26
C SER A 81 -8.00 8.57 -4.92
N GLU A 82 -6.93 8.12 -5.56
CA GLU A 82 -6.87 6.78 -6.16
C GLU A 82 -6.85 5.69 -5.07
N LEU A 83 -6.11 5.89 -3.98
CA LEU A 83 -6.12 4.98 -2.83
C LEU A 83 -7.49 4.92 -2.15
N SER A 84 -8.21 6.05 -2.06
CA SER A 84 -9.59 6.09 -1.58
C SER A 84 -10.52 5.26 -2.48
N ARG A 85 -10.39 5.40 -3.81
CA ARG A 85 -11.15 4.59 -4.77
C ARG A 85 -10.85 3.10 -4.63
N LEU A 86 -9.59 2.73 -4.45
CA LEU A 86 -9.19 1.34 -4.20
C LEU A 86 -9.78 0.83 -2.88
N PHE A 87 -9.73 1.63 -1.82
CA PHE A 87 -10.32 1.27 -0.53
C PHE A 87 -11.82 0.96 -0.66
N THR A 88 -12.57 1.81 -1.36
CA THR A 88 -14.00 1.56 -1.63
C THR A 88 -14.23 0.24 -2.36
N ARG A 89 -13.44 -0.07 -3.40
CA ARG A 89 -13.54 -1.35 -4.11
C ARG A 89 -13.30 -2.56 -3.21
N VAL A 90 -12.29 -2.46 -2.33
CA VAL A 90 -12.00 -3.50 -1.35
C VAL A 90 -13.20 -3.71 -0.42
N GLN A 91 -13.85 -2.64 0.06
CA GLN A 91 -15.04 -2.74 0.92
C GLN A 91 -16.27 -3.31 0.20
N GLU A 92 -16.39 -3.09 -1.10
CA GLU A 92 -17.49 -3.63 -1.94
C GLU A 92 -17.31 -5.11 -2.31
N GLY A 93 -16.25 -5.77 -1.83
CA GLY A 93 -15.96 -7.17 -2.15
C GLY A 93 -15.21 -7.38 -3.46
N ASN A 94 -14.84 -6.29 -4.16
CA ASN A 94 -13.99 -6.33 -5.36
C ASN A 94 -12.51 -6.39 -4.96
N PHE A 95 -12.13 -7.41 -4.21
CA PHE A 95 -10.80 -7.57 -3.66
C PHE A 95 -10.05 -8.72 -4.34
N VAL A 96 -8.97 -8.38 -5.06
CA VAL A 96 -8.04 -9.35 -5.64
C VAL A 96 -6.66 -9.11 -5.04
N TYR A 97 -6.22 -9.97 -4.13
CA TYR A 97 -4.96 -9.78 -3.40
C TYR A 97 -3.75 -9.58 -4.31
N GLU A 98 -3.71 -10.27 -5.46
CA GLU A 98 -2.62 -10.17 -6.43
C GLU A 98 -2.43 -8.75 -7.00
N GLU A 99 -3.48 -7.93 -7.06
CA GLU A 99 -3.38 -6.52 -7.48
C GLU A 99 -2.58 -5.68 -6.47
N TYR A 100 -2.55 -6.11 -5.20
CA TYR A 100 -1.85 -5.42 -4.11
C TYR A 100 -0.51 -6.08 -3.75
N HIS A 101 -0.27 -7.31 -4.21
CA HIS A 101 0.88 -8.13 -3.83
C HIS A 101 2.22 -7.41 -4.06
N ARG A 102 2.37 -6.63 -5.13
CA ARG A 102 3.61 -5.90 -5.40
C ARG A 102 3.93 -4.85 -4.33
N VAL A 103 2.94 -4.07 -3.91
CA VAL A 103 3.11 -3.05 -2.86
C VAL A 103 3.32 -3.73 -1.50
N MET A 104 2.56 -4.78 -1.21
CA MET A 104 2.73 -5.58 0.00
C MET A 104 4.13 -6.16 0.11
N ARG A 105 4.65 -6.75 -0.96
CA ARG A 105 6.01 -7.30 -0.99
C ARG A 105 7.06 -6.23 -0.67
N LEU A 106 6.99 -5.05 -1.31
CA LEU A 106 7.94 -3.97 -1.05
C LEU A 106 7.92 -3.50 0.41
N ILE A 107 6.73 -3.50 1.03
CA ILE A 107 6.58 -3.15 2.44
C ILE A 107 7.21 -4.21 3.34
N PHE A 108 6.95 -5.50 3.06
CA PHE A 108 7.54 -6.61 3.83
C PHE A 108 9.06 -6.70 3.65
N GLU A 109 9.58 -6.36 2.47
CA GLU A 109 11.01 -6.29 2.19
C GLU A 109 11.67 -5.01 2.76
N LYS A 110 10.90 -4.15 3.45
CA LYS A 110 11.36 -2.87 4.00
C LYS A 110 12.05 -2.02 2.95
N ALA A 111 11.48 -2.04 1.74
CA ALA A 111 12.00 -1.30 0.61
C ALA A 111 12.04 0.21 0.92
N PRO A 112 12.98 0.95 0.31
CA PRO A 112 13.00 2.39 0.37
C PRO A 112 11.64 3.01 0.08
N THR A 113 11.27 4.06 0.81
CA THR A 113 10.03 4.83 0.61
C THR A 113 9.79 5.21 -0.86
N ALA A 114 10.86 5.56 -1.58
CA ALA A 114 10.78 5.90 -3.00
C ALA A 114 10.30 4.72 -3.86
N ASP A 115 10.70 3.48 -3.54
CA ASP A 115 10.29 2.29 -4.28
C ASP A 115 8.81 1.95 -4.03
N ILE A 116 8.33 2.18 -2.80
CA ILE A 116 6.91 2.04 -2.45
C ILE A 116 6.06 3.03 -3.26
N TRP A 117 6.42 4.32 -3.25
CA TRP A 117 5.69 5.33 -4.04
C TRP A 117 5.80 5.10 -5.54
N LYS A 118 6.97 4.67 -6.03
CA LYS A 118 7.17 4.29 -7.44
C LYS A 118 6.23 3.14 -7.83
N ALA A 119 6.06 2.13 -6.99
CA ALA A 119 5.12 1.04 -7.27
C ALA A 119 3.67 1.53 -7.37
N ILE A 120 3.26 2.47 -6.50
CA ILE A 120 1.91 3.05 -6.49
C ILE A 120 1.67 3.97 -7.70
N LEU A 121 2.68 4.74 -8.12
CA LEU A 121 2.57 5.68 -9.25
C LEU A 121 2.50 4.99 -10.62
N MET A 122 3.04 3.79 -10.71
CA MET A 122 3.25 3.05 -11.95
C MET A 122 2.34 1.82 -12.08
N GLY A 123 1.54 1.53 -11.05
CA GLY A 123 0.47 0.51 -11.08
C GLY A 123 -0.84 1.12 -11.56
#